data_AF-A0A1L6HVV5-F1
#
_entry.id   AF-A0A1L6HVV5-F1
#
_cell.length_a   1.000
_cell.length_b   1.000
_cell.length_c   1.000
_cell.angle_alpha   90.00
_cell.angle_beta   90.00
_cell.angle_gamma   90.00
#
_symmetry.space_group_name_H-M   'P 1'
#
loop_
_entity.id
_entity.type
_entity.pdbx_description
1 polymer ?
#
loop_
_entity_poly.entity_id
_entity_poly.type
_entity_poly.pdbx_seq_one_letter_code
_entity_poly.pdbx_strand_id
1 'polypeptide(L)'
;MQNPALFHVLLDHLESIGAPPPDIERYVDRWHRLRSHEAFPCPVCFLAGEEQPLVLHAAQDEYMPVECPGCRTRFEVPIED
;
A
#
# COMPACT_ATOMS: atom_id res chain seq x y z
N MET A 1 12.78 1.33 5.52
CA MET A 1 11.84 2.47 5.56
C MET A 1 10.49 1.93 5.92
N GLN A 2 9.89 2.38 7.03
CA GLN A 2 8.48 2.12 7.34
C GLN A 2 7.76 3.45 7.14
N ASN A 3 6.77 3.48 6.23
CA ASN A 3 5.95 4.65 5.96
C ASN A 3 4.57 4.42 6.60
N PRO A 4 4.32 4.92 7.82
CA PRO A 4 3.09 4.63 8.55
C PRO A 4 1.86 5.23 7.86
N ALA A 5 1.95 6.45 7.31
CA ALA A 5 0.87 7.07 6.56
C ALA A 5 0.46 6.22 5.34
N LEU A 6 1.43 5.72 4.57
CA LEU A 6 1.15 4.80 3.47
C LEU A 6 0.47 3.54 3.99
N PHE A 7 0.99 2.93 5.05
CA PHE A 7 0.42 1.69 5.59
C PHE A 7 -1.06 1.85 5.96
N HIS A 8 -1.40 2.94 6.67
CA HIS A 8 -2.79 3.22 7.05
C HIS A 8 -3.69 3.35 5.82
N VAL A 9 -3.30 4.13 4.81
CA VAL A 9 -4.09 4.29 3.58
C VAL A 9 -4.30 2.95 2.85
N LEU A 10 -3.30 2.06 2.85
CA LEU A 10 -3.44 0.73 2.23
C LEU A 10 -4.39 -0.18 3.01
N LEU A 11 -4.39 -0.10 4.35
CA LEU A 11 -5.32 -0.84 5.21
C LEU A 11 -6.75 -0.32 5.06
N ASP A 12 -6.96 1.01 5.14
CA ASP A 12 -8.26 1.64 4.91
C ASP A 12 -8.83 1.25 3.54
N HIS A 13 -7.98 1.16 2.51
CA HIS A 13 -8.41 0.69 1.20
C HIS A 13 -8.89 -0.77 1.21
N LEU A 14 -8.12 -1.67 1.84
CA LEU A 14 -8.50 -3.09 1.97
C LEU A 14 -9.84 -3.25 2.70
N GLU A 15 -10.04 -2.50 3.78
CA GLU A 15 -11.30 -2.50 4.53
C GLU A 15 -12.45 -1.93 3.68
N SER A 16 -12.22 -0.84 2.95
CA SER A 16 -13.23 -0.21 2.09
C SER A 16 -13.68 -1.09 0.93
N ILE A 17 -12.81 -1.94 0.38
CA ILE A 17 -13.19 -2.91 -0.68
C ILE A 17 -13.77 -4.21 -0.10
N GLY A 18 -13.92 -4.30 1.22
CA GLY A 18 -14.47 -5.48 1.90
C GLY A 18 -13.53 -6.68 1.87
N ALA A 19 -12.22 -6.47 1.87
CA ALA A 19 -11.25 -7.56 1.97
C ALA A 19 -11.51 -8.36 3.26
N PRO A 20 -11.51 -9.71 3.20
CA PRO A 20 -11.81 -10.51 4.37
C PRO A 20 -10.67 -10.37 5.41
N PRO A 21 -10.97 -10.39 6.73
CA PRO A 21 -9.98 -10.17 7.77
C PRO A 21 -8.70 -11.03 7.66
N PRO A 22 -8.76 -12.33 7.31
CA PRO A 22 -7.55 -13.15 7.15
C PRO A 22 -6.60 -12.64 6.05
N ASP A 23 -7.13 -12.03 4.99
CA ASP A 23 -6.31 -11.46 3.92
C ASP A 23 -5.65 -10.14 4.34
N ILE A 24 -6.36 -9.32 5.13
CA ILE A 24 -5.81 -8.11 5.74
C ILE A 24 -4.67 -8.49 6.69
N GLU A 25 -4.87 -9.46 7.57
CA GLU A 25 -3.84 -9.96 8.49
C GLU A 25 -2.61 -10.49 7.74
N ARG A 26 -2.83 -11.23 6.64
CA ARG A 26 -1.76 -11.72 5.77
C ARG A 26 -0.97 -10.58 5.13
N TYR A 27 -1.64 -9.51 4.71
CA TYR A 27 -0.98 -8.32 4.16
C TYR A 27 -0.18 -7.57 5.23
N VAL A 28 -0.73 -7.41 6.44
CA VAL A 28 -0.06 -6.81 7.60
C VAL A 28 1.21 -7.56 7.97
N ASP A 29 1.15 -8.90 8.03
CA ASP A 29 2.35 -9.72 8.29
C ASP A 29 3.39 -9.55 7.18
N ARG A 30 2.97 -9.55 5.91
CA ARG A 30 3.88 -9.32 4.77
C ARG A 30 4.55 -7.95 4.85
N TRP A 31 3.81 -6.91 5.22
CA TRP A 31 4.31 -5.54 5.40
C TRP A 31 5.40 -5.47 6.48
N HIS A 32 5.16 -6.08 7.64
CA HIS A 32 6.14 -6.09 8.73
C HIS A 32 7.44 -6.84 8.39
N ARG A 33 7.40 -7.74 7.41
CA ARG A 33 8.58 -8.49 6.92
C ARG A 33 9.38 -7.75 5.85
N LEU A 34 8.93 -6.57 5.39
CA LEU A 34 9.64 -5.79 4.38
C LEU A 34 11.04 -5.37 4.87
N ARG A 35 12.04 -5.64 4.04
CA ARG A 35 13.40 -5.16 4.22
C ARG A 35 13.50 -3.70 3.75
N SER A 36 14.51 -2.98 4.26
CA SER A 36 14.70 -1.56 3.97
C SER A 36 14.86 -1.17 2.50
N HIS A 37 15.17 -2.12 1.61
CA HIS A 37 15.35 -1.92 0.17
C HIS A 37 14.23 -2.52 -0.68
N GLU A 38 13.27 -3.22 -0.07
CA GLU A 38 12.13 -3.76 -0.82
C GLU A 38 11.15 -2.63 -1.16
N ALA A 39 10.54 -2.73 -2.34
CA ALA A 39 9.42 -1.86 -2.71
C ALA A 39 8.18 -2.23 -1.89
N PHE A 40 7.30 -1.25 -1.64
CA PHE A 40 6.06 -1.49 -0.94
C PHE A 40 5.12 -2.35 -1.82
N PRO A 41 4.51 -3.43 -1.30
CA PRO A 41 3.64 -4.29 -2.08
C PRO A 41 2.24 -3.66 -2.25
N CYS A 42 1.68 -3.76 -3.44
CA CYS A 42 0.31 -3.34 -3.70
C CYS A 42 -0.68 -4.27 -2.97
N PRO A 43 -1.58 -3.73 -2.13
CA PRO A 43 -2.54 -4.55 -1.38
C PRO A 43 -3.53 -5.27 -2.30
N VAL A 44 -3.96 -4.63 -3.41
CA VAL A 44 -4.93 -5.20 -4.35
C VAL A 44 -4.36 -6.41 -5.10
N CYS A 45 -3.15 -6.28 -5.65
CA CYS A 45 -2.47 -7.40 -6.30
C CYS A 45 -2.20 -8.53 -5.29
N PHE A 46 -1.87 -8.18 -4.05
CA PHE A 46 -1.60 -9.17 -3.00
C PHE A 46 -2.82 -10.05 -2.70
N LEU A 47 -4.02 -9.47 -2.69
CA LEU A 47 -5.27 -10.24 -2.58
C LEU A 47 -5.46 -11.22 -3.74
N ALA A 48 -5.03 -10.85 -4.95
CA ALA A 48 -5.07 -11.71 -6.12
C ALA A 48 -3.95 -12.78 -6.13
N GLY A 49 -3.07 -12.79 -5.13
CA GLY A 49 -1.94 -13.70 -5.04
C GLY A 49 -0.69 -13.25 -5.81
N GLU A 50 -0.65 -12.00 -6.24
CA GLU A 50 0.48 -11.38 -6.95
C GLU A 50 1.15 -10.31 -6.10
N GLU A 51 2.46 -10.12 -6.25
CA GLU A 51 3.17 -9.03 -5.57
C GLU A 51 3.67 -8.01 -6.60
N GLN A 52 2.93 -6.92 -6.74
CA GLN A 52 3.31 -5.79 -7.60
C GLN A 52 3.85 -4.64 -6.75
N PRO A 53 4.97 -4.00 -7.14
CA PRO A 53 5.54 -2.90 -6.38
C PRO A 53 4.73 -1.62 -6.57
N LEU A 54 4.51 -0.89 -5.49
CA LEU A 54 3.97 0.47 -5.52
C LEU A 54 5.05 1.46 -5.94
N VAL A 55 4.64 2.43 -6.76
CA VAL A 55 5.47 3.54 -7.21
C VAL A 55 5.01 4.80 -6.49
N LEU A 56 5.94 5.38 -5.71
CA LEU A 56 5.73 6.67 -5.06
C LEU A 56 6.04 7.77 -6.07
N HIS A 57 5.08 8.66 -6.32
CA HIS A 57 5.27 9.82 -7.19
C HIS A 57 5.67 11.05 -6.36
N ALA A 58 6.13 12.10 -7.05
CA ALA A 58 6.40 13.37 -6.40
C ALA A 58 5.14 13.89 -5.70
N ALA A 59 5.34 14.43 -4.50
CA ALA A 59 4.32 15.12 -3.72
C ALA A 59 3.59 16.17 -4.56
N GLN A 60 2.27 16.20 -4.45
CA GLN A 60 1.39 17.21 -5.02
C GLN A 60 0.61 17.82 -3.87
N ASP A 61 0.94 19.08 -3.52
CA ASP A 61 0.39 19.79 -2.38
C ASP A 61 0.58 19.01 -1.06
N GLU A 62 -0.50 18.61 -0.41
CA GLU A 62 -0.52 17.93 0.91
C GLU A 62 -0.47 16.40 0.80
N TYR A 63 -0.42 15.86 -0.43
CA TYR A 63 -0.50 14.42 -0.67
C TYR A 63 0.63 13.91 -1.55
N MET A 64 1.10 12.69 -1.24
CA MET A 64 1.98 11.89 -2.07
C MET A 64 1.14 10.86 -2.83
N PRO A 65 1.04 10.97 -4.17
CA PRO A 65 0.36 9.97 -4.96
C PRO A 65 1.20 8.69 -5.02
N VAL A 66 0.55 7.55 -4.82
CA VAL A 66 1.16 6.22 -4.92
C VAL A 66 0.34 5.37 -5.87
N GLU A 67 0.97 4.78 -6.88
CA GLU A 67 0.27 3.98 -7.91
C GLU A 67 0.88 2.58 -8.01
N CYS A 68 0.03 1.58 -8.20
CA CYS A 68 0.46 0.26 -8.65
C CYS A 68 0.44 0.20 -10.19
N PRO A 69 1.57 -0.05 -10.87
CA PRO A 69 1.58 -0.15 -12.34
C PRO A 69 0.84 -1.40 -12.85
N GLY A 70 0.72 -2.45 -12.01
CA GLY A 70 0.05 -3.70 -12.36
C GLY A 70 -1.47 -3.58 -12.41
N CYS A 71 -2.11 -3.19 -11.30
CA CYS A 71 -3.57 -3.05 -11.23
C CYS A 71 -4.08 -1.63 -11.47
N ARG A 72 -3.18 -0.64 -11.64
CA ARG A 72 -3.51 0.79 -11.83
C ARG A 72 -4.22 1.44 -10.65
N THR A 73 -4.33 0.76 -9.49
CA THR A 73 -4.87 1.36 -8.27
C THR A 73 -3.96 2.50 -7.81
N ARG A 74 -4.58 3.64 -7.53
CA ARG A 74 -3.92 4.85 -7.03
C ARG A 74 -4.39 5.14 -5.60
N PHE A 75 -3.45 5.54 -4.77
CA PHE A 75 -3.62 5.94 -3.38
C PHE A 75 -3.12 7.36 -3.20
N GLU A 76 -3.82 8.15 -2.39
CA GLU A 76 -3.42 9.51 -2.04
C GLU A 76 -2.97 9.49 -0.58
N VAL A 77 -1.66 9.49 -0.37
CA VAL A 77 -1.07 9.37 0.97
C VAL A 77 -0.82 10.76 1.54
N PRO A 78 -1.42 11.14 2.67
CA PRO A 78 -1.14 12.43 3.28
C PRO A 78 0.33 12.55 3.64
N ILE A 79 0.93 13.71 3.37
CA ILE A 79 2.28 14.04 3.81
C ILE A 79 2.14 14.63 5.21
N GLU A 80 2.53 13.86 6.23
CA GLU A 80 2.61 14.38 7.60
C GLU A 80 3.76 15.42 7.66
N ASP A 81 3.46 16.63 8.16
CA ASP A 81 4.42 17.75 8.35
C ASP A 81 5.43 17.48 9.48
#